data_AF-A0A537JXC3-F1
#
_entry.id   AF-A0A537JXC3-F1
#
_cell.length_a   1.000
_cell.length_b   1.000
_cell.length_c   1.000
_cell.angle_alpha   90.00
_cell.angle_beta   90.00
_cell.angle_gamma   90.00
#
_symmetry.space_group_name_H-M   'P 1'
#
loop_
_entity.id
_entity.type
_entity.pdbx_description
1 polymer ?
#
loop_
_entity_poly.entity_id
_entity_poly.type
_entity_poly.pdbx_seq_one_letter_code
_entity_poly.pdbx_strand_id
1 'polypeptide(L)' 'MNNSEKTAKLTLLLIYLTSWDEKDLVSNMRRAWKGYDFDTLDKLEEDGLISQSKTAKSVYLTEKGLNVRRTG' A
#
# COMPACT_ATOMS: atom_id res chain seq x y z
N MET A 1 17.67 -4.14 10.31
CA MET A 1 16.30 -4.28 9.76
C MET A 1 15.49 -5.07 10.76
N ASN A 2 14.59 -4.38 11.46
CA ASN A 2 13.80 -4.95 12.55
C ASN A 2 12.68 -5.84 11.98
N ASN A 3 12.16 -6.79 12.76
CA ASN A 3 11.13 -7.71 12.27
C ASN A 3 9.88 -6.96 11.76
N SER A 4 9.49 -5.85 12.40
CA SER A 4 8.37 -5.02 11.97
C SER A 4 8.59 -4.39 10.59
N GLU A 5 9.81 -3.98 10.25
CA GLU A 5 10.12 -3.41 8.92
C GLU A 5 10.05 -4.48 7.83
N LYS A 6 10.47 -5.71 8.15
CA LYS A 6 10.35 -6.85 7.23
C LYS A 6 8.88 -7.14 6.93
N THR A 7 8.05 -7.20 7.97
CA THR A 7 6.60 -7.39 7.83
C THR A 7 5.98 -6.27 6.99
N ALA A 8 6.33 -5.02 7.23
CA ALA A 8 5.82 -3.88 6.46
C ALA A 8 6.18 -3.96 4.96
N LYS A 9 7.43 -4.30 4.64
CA LYS A 9 7.87 -4.49 3.24
C LYS A 9 7.16 -5.66 2.56
N LEU A 10 7.00 -6.78 3.27
CA LEU A 10 6.26 -7.95 2.78
C LEU A 10 4.79 -7.62 2.53
N THR A 11 4.16 -6.91 3.46
CA THR A 11 2.78 -6.44 3.34
C THR A 11 2.64 -5.51 2.14
N LEU A 12 3.52 -4.52 1.97
CA LEU A 12 3.52 -3.64 0.80
C LEU A 12 3.61 -4.42 -0.51
N LEU A 13 4.49 -5.43 -0.58
CA LEU A 13 4.64 -6.28 -1.77
C LEU A 13 3.38 -7.11 -2.04
N LEU A 14 2.74 -7.61 -0.99
CA LEU A 14 1.51 -8.38 -1.10
C LEU A 14 0.32 -7.51 -1.51
N ILE A 15 0.21 -6.28 -0.99
CA ILE A 15 -0.75 -5.27 -1.45
C ILE A 15 -0.50 -4.97 -2.93
N TYR A 16 0.76 -4.76 -3.33
CA TYR A 16 1.11 -4.52 -4.74
C TYR A 16 0.68 -5.69 -5.64
N LEU A 17 0.97 -6.93 -5.24
CA LEU A 17 0.65 -8.12 -6.02
C LEU A 17 -0.86 -8.37 -6.14
N THR A 18 -1.60 -8.13 -5.06
CA THR A 18 -3.06 -8.34 -5.01
C THR A 18 -3.86 -7.11 -5.46
N SER A 19 -3.18 -5.98 -5.69
CA SER A 19 -3.82 -4.77 -6.18
C SER A 19 -4.22 -4.90 -7.64
N TRP A 20 -5.33 -4.27 -7.98
CA TRP A 20 -5.80 -4.10 -9.35
C TRP A 20 -5.73 -2.62 -9.75
N ASP A 21 -5.46 -2.38 -11.03
CA ASP A 21 -5.56 -1.05 -11.61
C ASP A 21 -7.04 -0.70 -11.78
N GLU A 22 -7.51 0.21 -10.94
CA GLU A 22 -8.84 0.78 -11.10
C GLU A 22 -8.72 1.97 -12.04
N LYS A 23 -9.19 1.79 -13.28
CA LYS A 23 -9.30 2.89 -14.24
C LYS A 23 -10.48 3.76 -13.84
N ASP A 24 -10.26 4.66 -12.91
CA ASP A 24 -11.14 5.82 -12.74
C ASP A 24 -10.73 6.93 -13.71
N LEU A 25 -11.72 7.69 -14.19
CA LEU A 25 -11.63 8.72 -15.24
C LEU A 25 -10.56 9.83 -14.98
N VAL A 26 -9.95 9.87 -13.80
CA VAL A 26 -9.09 10.95 -13.31
C VAL A 26 -7.69 10.48 -12.88
N SER A 27 -7.49 9.20 -12.52
CA SER A 27 -6.16 8.69 -12.15
C SER A 27 -6.06 7.17 -12.19
N ASN A 28 -4.95 6.65 -12.70
CA ASN A 28 -4.61 5.23 -12.58
C ASN A 28 -4.15 4.94 -11.14
N MET A 29 -5.10 4.71 -10.23
CA MET A 29 -4.80 4.32 -8.86
C MET A 29 -4.90 2.80 -8.72
N ARG A 30 -3.90 2.19 -8.10
CA ARG A 30 -3.93 0.76 -7.76
C ARG A 30 -4.62 0.58 -6.42
N ARG A 31 -5.72 -0.17 -6.41
CA ARG A 31 -6.50 -0.45 -5.21
C ARG A 31 -6.26 -1.88 -4.76
N ALA A 32 -6.21 -2.08 -3.45
CA ALA A 32 -6.17 -3.41 -2.83
C ALA A 32 -7.15 -3.48 -1.65
N TRP A 33 -7.51 -4.68 -1.23
CA TRP A 33 -8.38 -4.89 -0.08
C TRP A 33 -7.64 -4.63 1.24
N LYS A 34 -8.36 -4.07 2.21
CA LYS A 34 -7.93 -4.04 3.61
C LYS A 34 -8.11 -5.42 4.22
N GLY A 35 -7.04 -6.20 4.25
CA GLY A 35 -6.98 -7.51 4.90
C GLY A 35 -5.69 -7.74 5.68
N TYR A 36 -4.88 -6.70 5.85
CA TYR A 36 -3.58 -6.75 6.50
C TYR A 36 -3.66 -6.16 7.90
N ASP A 37 -2.62 -6.41 8.68
CA ASP A 37 -2.43 -5.86 10.02
C ASP A 37 -2.54 -4.31 10.02
N PHE A 38 -3.38 -3.77 10.90
CA PHE A 38 -3.68 -2.33 10.94
C PHE A 38 -2.45 -1.50 11.30
N ASP A 39 -1.65 -1.92 12.28
CA ASP A 39 -0.42 -1.22 12.68
C ASP A 39 0.59 -1.14 11.51
N THR A 40 0.61 -2.17 10.67
CA THR A 40 1.44 -2.21 9.46
C THR A 40 0.90 -1.28 8.39
N LEU A 41 -0.42 -1.22 8.18
CA LEU A 41 -1.05 -0.29 7.23
C LEU A 41 -0.85 1.17 7.66
N ASP A 42 -1.00 1.47 8.95
CA ASP A 42 -0.82 2.82 9.50
C ASP A 42 0.62 3.29 9.29
N LYS A 43 1.62 2.43 9.53
CA LYS A 43 3.03 2.74 9.21
C LYS A 43 3.26 3.01 7.72
N LEU A 44 2.68 2.18 6.85
CA LEU A 44 2.81 2.36 5.40
C LEU A 44 2.14 3.67 4.92
N GLU A 45 1.08 4.10 5.60
CA GLU A 45 0.41 5.39 5.36
C GLU A 45 1.24 6.57 5.89
N GLU A 46 1.81 6.46 7.09
CA GLU A 46 2.76 7.45 7.65
C GLU A 46 3.99 7.62 6.74
N ASP A 47 4.50 6.52 6.18
CA ASP A 47 5.58 6.54 5.20
C ASP A 47 5.15 7.10 3.82
N GLY A 48 3.85 7.34 3.63
CA GLY A 48 3.25 7.87 2.40
C GLY A 48 3.28 6.88 1.25
N LEU A 49 3.40 5.57 1.52
CA LEU A 49 3.46 4.50 0.51
C LEU A 49 2.07 4.02 0.10
N ILE A 50 1.10 4.11 1.01
CA ILE A 50 -0.31 3.83 0.75
C ILE A 50 -1.16 4.98 1.27
N SER A 51 -2.39 5.08 0.77
CA SER A 51 -3.43 5.94 1.31
C SER A 51 -4.64 5.08 1.66
N GLN A 52 -5.16 5.23 2.87
CA GLN A 52 -6.31 4.48 3.30
C GLN A 52 -7.44 5.39 3.80
N SER A 53 -8.68 4.94 3.61
CA SER A 53 -9.85 5.61 4.20
C SER A 53 -10.39 4.77 5.35
N LYS A 54 -10.76 5.40 6.47
CA LYS A 54 -11.33 4.70 7.64
C LYS A 54 -12.68 4.03 7.34
N THR A 55 -13.40 4.49 6.31
CA THR A 55 -14.72 3.98 5.94
C THR A 55 -14.68 2.99 4.78
N ALA A 56 -13.61 2.98 3.98
CA ALA A 56 -13.47 2.10 2.84
C ALA A 56 -12.81 0.77 3.25
N LYS A 57 -13.27 -0.33 2.65
CA LYS A 57 -12.64 -1.67 2.78
C LYS A 57 -11.39 -1.83 1.90
N SER A 58 -10.86 -0.74 1.37
CA SER A 58 -9.75 -0.75 0.42
C SER A 58 -8.68 0.28 0.77
N VAL A 59 -7.46 0.02 0.28
CA VAL A 59 -6.32 0.94 0.31
C VAL A 59 -5.90 1.27 -1.12
N TYR A 60 -5.34 2.45 -1.31
CA TYR A 60 -4.74 2.88 -2.56
C TYR A 60 -3.22 2.88 -2.42
N LEU A 61 -2.51 2.38 -3.44
CA LEU A 61 -1.08 2.63 -3.53
C LEU A 61 -0.83 4.05 -4.03
N THR A 62 0.07 4.76 -3.37
CA THR A 62 0.56 6.06 -3.84
C THR A 62 1.67 5.85 -4.88
N GLU A 63 1.98 6.89 -5.64
CA GLU A 63 3.12 6.88 -6.56
C GLU A 63 4.46 6.58 -5.85
N LYS A 64 4.60 7.00 -4.59
CA LYS A 64 5.77 6.70 -3.75
C LYS A 64 5.88 5.21 -3.44
N GLY A 65 4.75 4.57 -3.10
CA GLY A 65 4.68 3.12 -2.89
C GLY A 65 5.06 2.32 -4.15
N LEU A 66 4.66 2.81 -5.33
CA LEU A 66 5.04 2.20 -6.61
C LEU A 66 6.53 2.41 -6.94
N ASN A 67 7.09 3.55 -6.54
CA ASN A 67 8.48 3.91 -6.81
C ASN A 67 9.49 3.31 -5.81
N VAL A 68 9.06 2.73 -4.69
CA VAL A 68 9.93 1.96 -3.77
C VAL A 68 10.70 0.85 -4.48
N ARG A 69 10.22 0.39 -5.65
CA ARG A 69 10.94 -0.54 -6.54
C ARG A 69 12.37 -0.08 -6.90
N ARG A 70 12.67 1.22 -6.87
CA ARG A 70 13.82 1.80 -7.58
C ARG A 70 15.07 2.07 -6.74
N THR A 71 14.99 1.99 -5.41
CA THR A 71 16.15 2.16 -4.53
C THR A 71 16.70 0.78 -4.16
N GLY A 72 17.43 0.19 -5.12
CA GLY A 72 18.29 -0.97 -4.91
C GLY A 72 19.73 -0.54 -4.71
#